data_AF-A0A2E6TFE5-F1
#
_entry.id   AF-A0A2E6TFE5-F1
#
_cell.length_a   1.000
_cell.length_b   1.000
_cell.length_c   1.000
_cell.angle_alpha   90.00
_cell.angle_beta   90.00
_cell.angle_gamma   90.00
#
_symmetry.space_group_name_H-M   'P 1'
#
loop_
_entity.id
_entity.type
_entity.pdbx_description
1 polymer ?
#
loop_
_entity_poly.entity_id
_entity_poly.type
_entity_poly.pdbx_seq_one_letter_code
_entity_poly.pdbx_strand_id
1 'polypeptide(L)' 'MDTWSWLEAIAWWLFAIDAIGYNVIAWSGVEWYQRKFPSLAHIFPVTKAFGLLYGGLVFWVGTALARAGIRLFGQ' A
#
# COMPACT_ATOMS: atom_id res chain seq x y z
N MET A 1 20.56 5.80 -15.52
CA MET A 1 19.51 5.33 -14.58
C MET A 1 19.90 3.94 -14.19
N ASP A 2 20.20 3.77 -12.91
CA ASP A 2 20.74 2.52 -12.40
C ASP A 2 19.60 1.52 -12.23
N THR A 3 19.89 0.23 -12.44
CA THR A 3 18.90 -0.86 -12.31
C THR A 3 18.20 -0.87 -10.95
N TRP A 4 18.90 -0.43 -9.90
CA TRP A 4 18.37 -0.29 -8.54
C TRP A 4 17.20 0.70 -8.43
N SER A 5 17.27 1.86 -9.10
CA SER A 5 16.21 2.85 -9.05
C SER A 5 14.91 2.36 -9.72
N TRP A 6 15.03 1.51 -10.74
CA TRP A 6 13.87 0.86 -11.36
C TRP A 6 13.23 -0.17 -10.45
N LEU A 7 14.04 -0.95 -9.73
CA LEU A 7 13.53 -1.91 -8.74
C LEU A 7 12.80 -1.19 -7.60
N GLU A 8 13.34 -0.08 -7.10
CA GLU A 8 12.71 0.75 -6.06
C GLU A 8 11.37 1.33 -6.52
N ALA A 9 11.29 1.83 -7.76
CA ALA A 9 10.04 2.34 -8.33
C ALA A 9 8.99 1.23 -8.50
N ILE A 10 9.39 0.05 -9.00
CA ILE A 10 8.48 -1.10 -9.15
C ILE A 10 8.00 -1.59 -7.78
N ALA A 11 8.89 -1.71 -6.81
CA ALA A 11 8.55 -2.10 -5.44
C ALA A 11 7.56 -1.11 -4.82
N TRP A 12 7.80 0.20 -4.99
CA TRP A 12 6.88 1.23 -4.52
C TRP A 12 5.49 1.12 -5.17
N TRP A 13 5.42 0.89 -6.48
CA TRP A 13 4.15 0.68 -7.18
C TRP A 13 3.40 -0.57 -6.69
N LEU A 14 4.11 -1.66 -6.39
CA LEU A 14 3.51 -2.86 -5.79
C LEU A 14 2.90 -2.56 -4.41
N PHE A 15 3.63 -1.85 -3.54
CA PHE A 15 3.11 -1.43 -2.24
C PHE A 15 1.96 -0.43 -2.36
N ALA A 16 1.99 0.47 -3.34
CA ALA A 16 0.90 1.42 -3.58
C ALA A 16 -0.38 0.70 -4.02
N ILE A 17 -0.29 -0.26 -4.93
CA ILE A 17 -1.42 -1.08 -5.37
C ILE A 17 -1.97 -1.91 -4.21
N ASP A 18 -1.09 -2.53 -3.43
CA ASP A 18 -1.45 -3.31 -2.24
C ASP A 18 -2.17 -2.44 -1.19
N ALA A 19 -1.65 -1.25 -0.90
CA ALA A 19 -2.25 -0.31 0.04
C ALA A 19 -3.63 0.22 -0.42
N ILE A 20 -3.81 0.43 -1.73
CA ILE A 20 -5.10 0.78 -2.32
C ILE A 20 -6.07 -0.40 -2.15
N GLY A 21 -5.66 -1.62 -2.50
CA GLY A 21 -6.47 -2.83 -2.34
C GLY A 21 -6.91 -3.04 -0.89
N TYR A 22 -5.97 -2.87 0.06
CA TYR A 22 -6.26 -2.95 1.49
C TYR A 22 -7.27 -1.86 1.92
N ASN A 23 -7.09 -0.61 1.50
CA ASN A 23 -8.04 0.45 1.83
C ASN A 23 -9.43 0.22 1.25
N VAL A 24 -9.52 -0.28 0.01
CA VAL A 24 -10.80 -0.65 -0.59
C VAL A 24 -11.50 -1.72 0.27
N ILE A 25 -10.80 -2.79 0.64
CA ILE A 25 -11.36 -3.84 1.51
C ILE A 25 -11.71 -3.29 2.90
N ALA A 26 -10.88 -2.42 3.47
CA ALA A 26 -11.12 -1.82 4.79
C ALA A 26 -12.32 -0.86 4.82
N TRP A 27 -12.63 -0.20 3.69
CA TRP A 27 -13.71 0.76 3.61
C TRP A 27 -15.04 0.15 3.15
N SER A 28 -15.02 -0.73 2.15
CA SER A 28 -16.24 -1.31 1.54
C SER A 28 -16.43 -2.80 1.79
N GLY A 29 -15.41 -3.50 2.29
CA GLY A 29 -15.37 -4.97 2.31
C GLY A 29 -15.13 -5.60 3.68
N VAL A 30 -15.16 -4.85 4.80
CA VAL A 30 -14.88 -5.39 6.14
C VAL A 30 -15.79 -6.57 6.49
N GLU A 31 -17.09 -6.47 6.22
CA GLU A 31 -18.04 -7.56 6.48
C GLU A 31 -17.79 -8.78 5.60
N TRP A 32 -17.41 -8.55 4.33
CA TRP A 32 -17.04 -9.63 3.41
C TRP A 32 -15.74 -10.33 3.85
N TYR A 33 -14.75 -9.56 4.29
CA TYR A 33 -13.47 -10.06 4.77
C TYR A 33 -13.63 -10.88 6.04
N GLN A 34 -14.40 -10.39 7.01
CA GLN A 34 -14.71 -11.11 8.24
C GLN A 34 -15.47 -12.41 7.98
N ARG A 35 -16.38 -12.44 7.00
CA ARG A 35 -17.12 -13.66 6.63
C ARG A 35 -16.27 -14.67 5.87
N LYS A 36 -15.40 -14.21 4.98
CA LYS A 36 -14.58 -15.10 4.14
C LYS A 36 -13.35 -15.63 4.87
N PHE A 37 -12.78 -14.84 5.78
CA PHE A 37 -11.55 -15.19 6.49
C PHE A 37 -11.66 -14.88 8.00
N PRO A 38 -12.49 -15.62 8.74
CA PRO A 38 -12.74 -15.35 10.16
C PRO A 38 -11.49 -15.51 11.04
N SER A 39 -10.64 -16.51 10.79
CA SER A 39 -9.38 -16.69 11.54
C SER A 39 -8.35 -15.58 11.28
N LEU A 40 -8.23 -15.12 10.03
CA LEU A 40 -7.33 -14.01 9.69
C LEU A 40 -7.86 -12.69 10.19
N ALA A 41 -9.17 -12.45 10.17
CA ALA A 41 -9.77 -11.23 10.71
C ALA A 41 -9.59 -11.09 12.23
N HIS A 42 -9.40 -12.20 12.96
CA HIS A 42 -9.10 -12.18 14.39
C HIS A 42 -7.65 -11.80 14.69
N ILE A 43 -6.70 -12.24 13.85
CA ILE A 43 -5.26 -11.95 14.02
C ILE A 43 -4.89 -10.60 13.40
N PHE A 44 -5.44 -10.31 12.23
CA PHE A 44 -5.25 -9.08 11.46
C PHE A 44 -6.61 -8.41 11.25
N PRO A 45 -7.10 -7.65 12.25
CA PRO A 45 -8.31 -6.87 12.07
C PRO A 45 -8.06 -5.82 11.00
N VAL A 46 -8.78 -5.95 9.87
CA VAL A 46 -8.74 -4.98 8.78
C VAL A 46 -9.38 -3.68 9.27
N THR A 47 -8.57 -2.85 9.91
CA THR A 47 -8.98 -1.59 10.51
C THR A 47 -8.73 -0.45 9.54
N LYS A 48 -9.74 0.42 9.40
CA LYS A 48 -9.68 1.62 8.56
C LYS A 48 -8.49 2.51 8.93
N ALA A 49 -8.17 2.60 10.23
CA ALA A 49 -7.01 3.32 10.74
C ALA A 49 -5.69 2.74 10.23
N PHE A 50 -5.52 1.42 10.24
CA PHE A 50 -4.31 0.77 9.72
C PHE A 50 -4.18 0.96 8.19
N GLY A 51 -5.30 0.88 7.45
CA GLY A 51 -5.30 1.15 6.01
C GLY A 51 -4.92 2.59 5.66
N LEU A 52 -5.45 3.55 6.41
CA LEU A 52 -5.08 4.96 6.27
C LEU A 52 -3.61 5.21 6.63
N LEU A 53 -3.12 4.62 7.73
CA LEU A 53 -1.71 4.73 8.13
C LEU A 53 -0.78 4.09 7.12
N TYR A 54 -1.09 2.88 6.65
CA TYR A 54 -0.30 2.15 5.66
C TYR A 54 -0.29 2.88 4.31
N GLY A 55 -1.46 3.32 3.83
CA GLY A 55 -1.54 4.15 2.62
C GLY A 55 -0.78 5.47 2.75
N GLY A 56 -0.87 6.13 3.92
CA GLY A 56 -0.12 7.35 4.22
C GLY A 56 1.39 7.12 4.25
N LEU A 57 1.86 6.01 4.82
CA LEU A 57 3.26 5.60 4.82
C LEU A 57 3.76 5.30 3.41
N VAL A 58 3.00 4.55 2.62
CA VAL A 58 3.37 4.25 1.23
C VAL A 58 3.42 5.53 0.39
N PHE A 59 2.44 6.43 0.56
CA PHE A 59 2.46 7.74 -0.08
C PHE A 59 3.69 8.56 0.35
N TRP A 60 4.00 8.58 1.65
CA TRP A 60 5.18 9.26 2.19
C TRP A 60 6.48 8.71 1.60
N VAL A 61 6.64 7.38 1.55
CA VAL A 61 7.80 6.74 0.90
C VAL A 61 7.90 7.14 -0.57
N GLY A 62 6.78 7.27 -1.27
CA GLY A 62 6.73 7.78 -2.65
C GLY A 62 7.25 9.21 -2.76
N THR A 63 6.81 10.09 -1.85
CA THR A 63 7.34 11.46 -1.81
C THR A 63 8.82 11.53 -1.46
N ALA A 64 9.32 10.63 -0.60
CA ALA A 64 10.73 10.52 -0.26
C ALA A 64 11.58 10.03 -1.46
N LEU A 65 11.11 9.01 -2.18
CA LEU A 65 11.72 8.49 -3.40
C LEU A 65 11.76 9.57 -4.50
N ALA A 66 10.66 10.31 -4.70
CA ALA A 66 10.62 11.43 -5.64
C ALA A 66 11.62 12.54 -5.26
N ARG A 67 11.71 12.87 -3.96
CA ARG A 67 12.69 13.84 -3.43
C ARG A 67 14.14 13.36 -3.61
N ALA A 68 14.38 12.05 -3.55
CA ALA A 68 15.68 11.45 -3.81
C ALA A 68 16.08 11.45 -5.31
N GLY A 69 15.21 11.94 -6.19
CA GLY A 69 15.44 12.01 -7.63
C GLY A 69 15.12 10.71 -8.37
N ILE A 70 14.49 9.73 -7.70
CA ILE A 70 14.00 8.51 -8.33
C ILE A 70 12.74 8.85 -9.12
N ARG A 71 12.79 8.55 -10.42
CA ARG A 71 11.71 8.87 -11.36
C ARG A 71 10.57 7.87 -11.20
N LEU A 72 9.62 8.20 -10.33
CA LEU A 72 8.42 7.39 -10.10
C LEU A 72 7.37 7.52 -11.21
N PHE A 73 7.33 8.68 -11.86
CA PHE A 73 6.51 8.97 -13.01
C PHE A 73 7.45 9.30 -14.16
N GLY A 74 7.37 8.53 -15.25
CA GLY A 74 8.28 8.73 -16.37
C GLY A 74 8.08 10.10 -17.01
N GLN A 75 9.06 10.99 -16.83
CA GLN A 75 9.53 12.01 -17.78
C GLN A 75 11.03 12.21 -17.59
#